data_AF-A0A6N6MSE3-F1
#
_entry.id   AF-A0A6N6MSE3-F1
#
_cell.length_a   1.000
_cell.length_b   1.000
_cell.length_c   1.000
_cell.angle_alpha   90.00
_cell.angle_beta   90.00
_cell.angle_gamma   90.00
#
_symmetry.space_group_name_H-M   'P 1'
#
loop_
_entity.id
_entity.type
_entity.pdbx_description
1 polymer ?
#
loop_
_entity_poly.entity_id
_entity_poly.type
_entity_poly.pdbx_seq_one_letter_code
_entity_poly.pdbx_strand_id
1 'polypeptide(L)'
;MRLRVLLAPVLALGLGACDGGPTNARDEEQSVVATKSDMDVATWLAPTDAIDTARWLASREADHLVGADDPTAARLHRVLARAKPYFIEDPRMIANRTAQLGQMLAETGQRESYGDLIESLTAIAAAGRGKQLYGEMCQHYLNTRNAGSDRAAARARLIERYGAQRTGETQP
;
A
#
# COMPACT_ATOMS: atom_id res chain seq x y z
N MET A 1 57.80 3.51 -10.44
CA MET A 1 57.78 4.87 -11.04
C MET A 1 56.44 5.52 -10.74
N ARG A 2 56.48 6.75 -10.21
CA ARG A 2 55.35 7.57 -9.80
C ARG A 2 54.86 8.39 -11.00
N LEU A 3 53.55 8.65 -11.11
CA LEU A 3 53.06 10.04 -11.19
C LEU A 3 51.55 10.12 -10.92
N ARG A 4 51.22 10.86 -9.86
CA ARG A 4 49.87 11.36 -9.57
C ARG A 4 49.63 12.60 -10.44
N VAL A 5 48.49 12.70 -11.09
CA VAL A 5 48.01 13.96 -11.67
C VAL A 5 46.76 14.36 -10.91
N LEU A 6 46.96 15.27 -9.96
CA LEU A 6 45.92 16.14 -9.41
C LEU A 6 45.78 17.31 -10.39
N LEU A 7 44.57 17.61 -10.85
CA LEU A 7 44.24 18.93 -11.35
C LEU A 7 42.82 19.30 -10.94
N ALA A 8 42.74 20.16 -9.92
CA ALA A 8 41.57 20.95 -9.61
C ALA A 8 41.61 22.24 -10.44
N PRO A 9 40.47 22.80 -10.84
CA PRO A 9 40.35 24.23 -11.05
C PRO A 9 39.49 24.87 -9.96
N VAL A 10 39.99 26.03 -9.51
CA VAL A 10 39.45 26.95 -8.53
C VAL A 10 38.78 28.11 -9.27
N LEU A 11 37.66 28.60 -8.70
CA LEU A 11 37.02 29.93 -8.81
C LEU A 11 36.42 30.40 -10.16
N ALA A 12 35.16 30.83 -10.10
CA ALA A 12 34.80 32.25 -10.23
C ALA A 12 33.36 32.52 -9.73
N LEU A 13 33.23 33.55 -8.88
CA LEU A 13 31.96 34.16 -8.46
C LEU A 13 31.33 34.95 -9.61
N GLY A 14 30.01 34.91 -9.71
CA GLY A 14 29.21 35.84 -10.49
C GLY A 14 27.93 36.19 -9.74
N LEU A 15 27.95 37.30 -9.00
CA LEU A 15 26.76 37.96 -8.44
C LEU A 15 26.02 38.65 -9.60
N GLY A 16 24.79 38.21 -9.86
CA GLY A 16 23.86 38.86 -10.78
C GLY A 16 22.46 38.88 -10.14
N ALA A 17 22.25 39.74 -9.14
CA ALA A 17 20.92 40.04 -8.63
C ALA A 17 20.33 41.15 -9.50
N CYS A 18 19.61 40.75 -10.56
CA CYS A 18 18.76 41.66 -11.32
C CYS A 18 17.45 41.86 -10.56
N ASP A 19 17.28 43.08 -10.08
CA ASP A 19 16.01 43.73 -9.83
C ASP A 19 15.16 43.77 -11.11
N GLY A 20 13.85 43.56 -10.99
CA GLY A 20 12.95 43.45 -12.13
C GLY A 20 11.65 42.74 -11.78
N GLY A 21 10.79 43.40 -10.99
CA GLY A 21 9.40 42.98 -10.85
C GLY A 21 8.65 43.10 -12.19
N PRO A 22 7.69 42.20 -12.42
CA PRO A 22 6.37 42.70 -12.82
C PRO A 22 5.25 42.08 -11.98
N THR A 23 4.36 42.95 -11.53
CA THR A 23 3.01 42.64 -11.06
C THR A 23 2.22 42.03 -12.23
N ASN A 24 2.00 40.72 -12.19
CA ASN A 24 0.96 40.10 -13.00
C ASN A 24 -0.22 39.77 -12.09
N ALA A 25 -1.33 40.41 -12.40
CA ALA A 25 -2.64 40.14 -11.84
C ALA A 25 -2.91 38.64 -11.89
N ARG A 26 -3.36 38.09 -10.76
CA ARG A 26 -3.87 36.72 -10.69
C ARG A 26 -5.19 36.71 -11.45
N ASP A 27 -5.14 36.30 -12.70
CA ASP A 27 -6.30 35.73 -13.37
C ASP A 27 -6.66 34.47 -12.60
N GLU A 28 -7.82 34.52 -11.93
CA GLU A 28 -8.49 33.34 -11.41
C GLU A 28 -9.01 32.53 -12.60
N GLU A 29 -8.11 31.75 -13.19
CA GLU A 29 -8.50 30.66 -14.06
C GLU A 29 -9.05 29.55 -13.15
N GLN A 30 -10.38 29.58 -12.97
CA GLN A 30 -11.14 28.49 -12.38
C GLN A 30 -10.70 27.19 -13.05
N SER A 31 -9.93 26.38 -12.31
CA SER A 31 -9.51 25.08 -12.80
C SER A 31 -10.77 24.22 -12.92
N VAL A 32 -11.20 24.01 -14.16
CA VAL A 32 -12.20 23.01 -14.49
C VAL A 32 -11.57 21.67 -14.15
N VAL A 33 -11.92 21.13 -12.98
CA VAL A 33 -11.54 19.78 -12.58
C VAL A 33 -12.28 18.83 -13.50
N ALA A 34 -11.54 18.18 -14.39
CA ALA A 34 -12.08 17.09 -15.19
C ALA A 34 -12.68 16.05 -14.24
N THR A 35 -14.00 15.89 -14.28
CA THR A 35 -14.69 14.75 -13.70
C THR A 35 -14.13 13.52 -14.41
N LYS A 36 -13.22 12.79 -13.74
CA LYS A 36 -12.82 11.46 -14.17
C LYS A 36 -14.11 10.67 -14.44
N SER A 37 -14.20 10.11 -15.63
CA SER A 37 -15.31 9.28 -16.04
C SER A 37 -15.58 8.21 -14.97
N ASP A 38 -16.84 7.89 -14.73
CA ASP A 38 -17.36 6.86 -13.81
C ASP A 38 -16.82 5.42 -14.07
N MET A 39 -15.82 5.28 -14.94
CA MET A 39 -15.22 4.02 -15.36
C MET A 39 -13.85 3.75 -14.72
N ASP A 40 -13.11 4.78 -14.27
CA ASP A 40 -11.77 4.58 -13.71
C ASP A 40 -11.81 4.46 -12.18
N VAL A 41 -11.68 3.22 -11.69
CA VAL A 41 -11.52 2.96 -10.26
C VAL A 41 -10.17 3.53 -9.80
N ALA A 42 -10.21 4.55 -8.93
CA ALA A 42 -9.00 5.20 -8.44
C ALA A 42 -8.01 4.19 -7.83
N THR A 43 -6.72 4.29 -8.20
CA THR A 43 -5.66 3.37 -7.76
C THR A 43 -5.47 3.32 -6.24
N TRP A 44 -5.82 4.40 -5.54
CA TRP A 44 -5.69 4.55 -4.11
C TRP A 44 -6.93 5.23 -3.53
N LEU A 45 -7.45 4.71 -2.42
CA LEU A 45 -8.60 5.28 -1.71
C LEU A 45 -8.14 6.37 -0.73
N ALA A 46 -8.48 7.61 -1.04
CA ALA A 46 -8.24 8.77 -0.20
C ALA A 46 -9.27 8.85 0.95
N PRO A 47 -8.95 9.56 2.06
CA PRO A 47 -9.89 9.74 3.17
C PRO A 47 -11.19 10.49 2.80
N THR A 48 -11.15 11.31 1.75
CA THR A 48 -12.27 12.14 1.29
C THR A 48 -13.14 11.48 0.23
N ASP A 49 -12.75 10.30 -0.26
CA ASP A 49 -13.50 9.62 -1.30
C ASP A 49 -14.83 9.09 -0.73
N ALA A 50 -15.93 9.35 -1.44
CA ALA A 50 -17.27 8.99 -1.00
C ALA A 50 -17.63 7.51 -1.20
N ILE A 51 -16.81 6.76 -1.94
CA ILE A 51 -17.04 5.34 -2.18
C ILE A 51 -16.75 4.53 -0.91
N ASP A 52 -17.63 3.56 -0.60
CA ASP A 52 -17.38 2.62 0.49
C ASP A 52 -16.06 1.86 0.27
N THR A 53 -15.30 1.65 1.35
CA THR A 53 -13.98 1.02 1.30
C THR A 53 -14.01 -0.39 0.69
N ALA A 54 -15.01 -1.20 1.06
CA ALA A 54 -15.12 -2.56 0.56
C ALA A 54 -15.58 -2.59 -0.90
N ARG A 55 -16.49 -1.70 -1.28
CA ARG A 55 -16.91 -1.51 -2.68
C ARG A 55 -15.75 -1.05 -3.55
N TRP A 56 -14.94 -0.11 -3.09
CA TRP A 56 -13.74 0.33 -3.79
C TRP A 56 -12.77 -0.84 -3.99
N LEU A 57 -12.51 -1.61 -2.94
CA LEU A 57 -11.59 -2.74 -3.01
C LEU A 57 -12.11 -3.86 -3.94
N ALA A 58 -13.42 -4.14 -3.92
CA ALA A 58 -14.05 -5.06 -4.87
C ALA A 58 -13.91 -4.56 -6.31
N SER A 59 -14.09 -3.25 -6.52
CA SER A 59 -13.93 -2.63 -7.84
C SER A 59 -12.48 -2.71 -8.34
N ARG A 60 -11.50 -2.57 -7.44
CA ARG A 60 -10.07 -2.79 -7.75
C ARG A 60 -9.77 -4.24 -8.13
N GLU A 61 -10.39 -5.20 -7.46
CA GLU A 61 -10.23 -6.64 -7.77
C GLU A 61 -10.85 -7.00 -9.12
N ALA A 62 -12.00 -6.39 -9.45
CA ALA A 62 -12.75 -6.63 -10.68
C ALA A 62 -12.25 -5.82 -11.89
N ASP A 63 -11.40 -4.81 -11.68
CA ASP A 63 -10.93 -3.86 -12.70
C ASP A 63 -12.06 -3.03 -13.35
N HIS A 64 -13.17 -2.85 -12.62
CA HIS A 64 -14.26 -1.96 -12.99
C HIS A 64 -15.07 -1.57 -11.74
N LEU A 65 -15.81 -0.47 -11.79
CA LEU A 65 -16.71 -0.10 -10.70
C LEU A 65 -17.80 -1.18 -10.53
N VAL A 66 -17.91 -1.75 -9.33
CA VAL A 66 -18.97 -2.72 -9.00
C VAL A 66 -20.20 -2.01 -8.41
N GLY A 67 -21.35 -2.68 -8.46
CA GLY A 67 -22.60 -2.21 -7.86
C GLY A 67 -22.53 -2.08 -6.33
N ALA A 68 -23.48 -1.36 -5.73
CA ALA A 68 -23.56 -1.21 -4.28
C ALA A 68 -23.85 -2.53 -3.55
N ASP A 69 -24.65 -3.41 -4.16
CA ASP A 69 -25.04 -4.72 -3.61
C ASP A 69 -24.14 -5.86 -4.08
N ASP A 70 -22.94 -5.55 -4.59
CA ASP A 70 -22.02 -6.55 -5.09
C ASP A 70 -21.62 -7.57 -3.99
N PRO A 71 -21.73 -8.88 -4.23
CA PRO A 71 -21.46 -9.89 -3.21
C PRO A 71 -19.98 -9.91 -2.77
N THR A 72 -19.05 -9.54 -3.66
CA THR A 72 -17.63 -9.40 -3.34
C THR A 72 -17.41 -8.21 -2.42
N ALA A 73 -18.06 -7.07 -2.69
CA ALA A 73 -18.04 -5.92 -1.79
C ALA A 73 -18.59 -6.29 -0.40
N ALA A 74 -19.71 -7.01 -0.33
CA ALA A 74 -20.28 -7.49 0.94
C ALA A 74 -19.33 -8.45 1.69
N ARG A 75 -18.62 -9.35 0.98
CA ARG A 75 -17.58 -10.19 1.57
C ARG A 75 -16.41 -9.36 2.08
N LEU A 76 -15.92 -8.42 1.29
CA LEU A 76 -14.79 -7.56 1.62
C LEU A 76 -15.08 -6.69 2.85
N HIS A 77 -16.33 -6.24 3.00
CA HIS A 77 -16.77 -5.54 4.19
C HIS A 77 -16.60 -6.41 5.45
N ARG A 78 -17.04 -7.68 5.39
CA ARG A 78 -16.92 -8.63 6.52
C ARG A 78 -15.47 -8.98 6.86
N VAL A 79 -14.59 -9.16 5.87
CA VAL A 79 -13.17 -9.46 6.15
C VAL A 79 -12.44 -8.25 6.74
N LEU A 80 -12.70 -7.04 6.24
CA LEU A 80 -12.13 -5.81 6.80
C LEU A 80 -12.59 -5.57 8.24
N ALA A 81 -13.87 -5.80 8.52
CA ALA A 81 -14.41 -5.72 9.88
C ALA A 81 -13.74 -6.72 10.82
N ARG A 82 -13.50 -7.97 10.37
CA ARG A 82 -12.79 -9.01 11.15
C ARG A 82 -11.31 -8.69 11.34
N ALA A 83 -10.68 -7.97 10.44
CA ALA A 83 -9.28 -7.58 10.52
C ALA A 83 -9.02 -6.46 11.56
N LYS A 84 -9.97 -5.53 11.72
CA LYS A 84 -9.87 -4.33 12.57
C LYS A 84 -9.28 -4.53 13.99
N PRO A 85 -9.66 -5.56 14.77
CA PRO A 85 -9.11 -5.72 16.12
C PRO A 85 -7.63 -6.14 16.14
N TYR A 86 -7.09 -6.69 15.04
CA TYR A 86 -5.74 -7.27 14.99
C TYR A 86 -4.69 -6.34 14.38
N PHE A 87 -5.11 -5.26 13.73
CA PHE A 87 -4.21 -4.32 13.08
C PHE A 87 -4.26 -2.92 13.70
N ILE A 88 -3.13 -2.21 13.57
CA ILE A 88 -3.00 -0.80 13.94
C ILE A 88 -3.70 0.07 12.90
N GLU A 89 -3.58 -0.29 11.62
CA GLU A 89 -4.19 0.41 10.50
C GLU A 89 -5.72 0.34 10.49
N ASP A 90 -6.35 1.43 10.03
CA ASP A 90 -7.79 1.48 9.79
C ASP A 90 -8.21 0.66 8.53
N PRO A 91 -9.50 0.32 8.36
CA PRO A 91 -9.96 -0.48 7.23
C PRO A 91 -9.59 0.06 5.84
N ARG A 92 -9.56 1.39 5.63
CA ARG A 92 -9.16 2.01 4.35
C ARG A 92 -7.68 1.75 4.09
N MET A 93 -6.83 1.89 5.11
CA MET A 93 -5.41 1.57 4.98
C MET A 93 -5.17 0.08 4.74
N ILE A 94 -5.89 -0.83 5.40
CA ILE A 94 -5.84 -2.27 5.12
C ILE A 94 -6.23 -2.56 3.66
N ALA A 95 -7.32 -1.96 3.18
CA ALA A 95 -7.77 -2.12 1.80
C ALA A 95 -6.73 -1.63 0.78
N ASN A 96 -6.20 -0.42 0.96
CA ASN A 96 -5.18 0.15 0.08
C ASN A 96 -3.92 -0.73 0.00
N ARG A 97 -3.42 -1.21 1.15
CA ARG A 97 -2.26 -2.10 1.21
C ARG A 97 -2.54 -3.45 0.57
N THR A 98 -3.77 -3.96 0.69
CA THR A 98 -4.19 -5.20 0.04
C THR A 98 -4.22 -5.06 -1.48
N ALA A 99 -4.79 -3.97 -2.00
CA ALA A 99 -4.81 -3.70 -3.43
C ALA A 99 -3.38 -3.60 -4.00
N GLN A 100 -2.49 -2.88 -3.30
CA GLN A 100 -1.08 -2.80 -3.65
C GLN A 100 -0.40 -4.18 -3.65
N LEU A 101 -0.56 -4.97 -2.59
CA LEU A 101 0.01 -6.32 -2.50
C LEU A 101 -0.49 -7.22 -3.63
N GLY A 102 -1.81 -7.26 -3.85
CA GLY A 102 -2.41 -8.09 -4.88
C GLY A 102 -1.97 -7.71 -6.29
N GLN A 103 -1.75 -6.42 -6.56
CA GLN A 103 -1.14 -5.96 -7.82
C GLN A 103 0.29 -6.49 -7.98
N MET A 104 1.15 -6.32 -6.97
CA MET A 104 2.55 -6.78 -7.02
C MET A 104 2.65 -8.31 -7.18
N LEU A 105 1.73 -9.07 -6.56
CA LEU A 105 1.63 -10.51 -6.76
C LEU A 105 1.16 -10.86 -8.19
N ALA A 106 0.20 -10.12 -8.73
CA ALA A 106 -0.27 -10.34 -10.10
C ALA A 106 0.83 -10.05 -11.15
N GLU A 107 1.67 -9.02 -10.94
CA GLU A 107 2.81 -8.67 -11.81
C GLU A 107 3.84 -9.81 -11.93
N THR A 108 3.91 -10.70 -10.94
CA THR A 108 4.80 -11.87 -10.93
C THR A 108 4.07 -13.19 -11.26
N GLY A 109 2.83 -13.11 -11.74
CA GLY A 109 2.01 -14.28 -12.10
C GLY A 109 1.42 -15.04 -10.91
N GLN A 110 1.39 -14.43 -9.73
CA GLN A 110 0.96 -15.04 -8.47
C GLN A 110 -0.34 -14.42 -7.94
N ARG A 111 -1.28 -14.07 -8.83
CA ARG A 111 -2.54 -13.40 -8.48
C ARG A 111 -3.30 -14.16 -7.38
N GLU A 112 -3.76 -13.42 -6.37
CA GLU A 112 -4.56 -13.93 -5.25
C GLU A 112 -5.74 -13.01 -4.99
N SER A 113 -6.84 -13.55 -4.44
CA SER A 113 -8.01 -12.73 -4.08
C SER A 113 -7.69 -11.80 -2.90
N TYR A 114 -8.19 -10.58 -2.96
CA TYR A 114 -8.00 -9.57 -1.92
C TYR A 114 -8.61 -10.00 -0.59
N GLY A 115 -9.79 -10.62 -0.62
CA GLY A 115 -10.41 -11.13 0.61
C GLY A 115 -9.60 -12.27 1.22
N ASP A 116 -9.01 -13.14 0.39
CA ASP A 116 -8.16 -14.24 0.85
C ASP A 116 -6.85 -13.76 1.49
N LEU A 117 -6.26 -12.69 0.94
CA LEU A 117 -5.08 -12.04 1.49
C LEU A 117 -5.39 -11.45 2.86
N ILE A 118 -6.49 -10.70 2.99
CA ILE A 118 -6.91 -10.11 4.28
C ILE A 118 -7.19 -11.21 5.30
N GLU A 119 -7.96 -12.25 4.95
CA GLU A 119 -8.27 -13.36 5.85
C GLU A 119 -7.00 -14.10 6.29
N SER A 120 -6.05 -14.31 5.37
CA SER A 120 -4.74 -14.91 5.66
C SER A 120 -4.00 -14.15 6.75
N LEU A 121 -3.77 -12.87 6.49
CA LEU A 121 -2.89 -12.04 7.31
C LEU A 121 -3.58 -11.78 8.64
N THR A 122 -4.91 -11.65 8.65
CA THR A 122 -5.71 -11.57 9.88
C THR A 122 -5.54 -12.80 10.75
N ALA A 123 -5.61 -14.01 10.19
CA ALA A 123 -5.42 -15.25 10.95
C ALA A 123 -4.01 -15.36 11.55
N ILE A 124 -2.99 -14.91 10.81
CA ILE A 124 -1.61 -14.87 11.29
C ILE A 124 -1.46 -13.84 12.42
N ALA A 125 -2.00 -12.63 12.24
CA ALA A 125 -1.95 -11.56 13.23
C ALA A 125 -2.68 -11.95 14.53
N ALA A 126 -3.80 -12.67 14.42
CA ALA A 126 -4.56 -13.16 15.56
C ALA A 126 -3.79 -14.18 16.43
N ALA A 127 -2.82 -14.90 15.84
CA ALA A 127 -1.94 -15.83 16.56
C ALA A 127 -0.70 -15.15 17.16
N GLY A 128 -0.41 -13.91 16.74
CA GLY A 128 0.71 -13.11 17.20
C GLY A 128 0.44 -12.36 18.51
N ARG A 129 1.41 -11.52 18.91
CA ARG A 129 1.31 -10.73 20.15
C ARG A 129 0.83 -9.30 19.87
N GLY A 130 -0.31 -8.92 20.42
CA GLY A 130 -0.86 -7.58 20.26
C GLY A 130 -1.24 -7.26 18.81
N LYS A 131 -1.56 -5.99 18.56
CA LYS A 131 -1.88 -5.52 17.20
C LYS A 131 -0.62 -5.50 16.32
N GLN A 132 -0.76 -5.97 15.08
CA GLN A 132 0.29 -5.98 14.08
C GLN A 132 0.18 -4.77 13.13
N LEU A 133 1.26 -4.48 12.42
CA LEU A 133 1.25 -3.58 11.27
C LEU A 133 0.91 -4.38 10.00
N TYR A 134 -0.26 -4.11 9.41
CA TYR A 134 -0.72 -4.79 8.20
C TYR A 134 0.23 -4.57 7.02
N GLY A 135 0.72 -3.34 6.84
CA GLY A 135 1.67 -3.02 5.77
C GLY A 135 2.98 -3.80 5.87
N GLU A 136 3.49 -4.02 7.09
CA GLU A 136 4.71 -4.80 7.31
C GLU A 136 4.46 -6.28 6.97
N MET A 137 3.32 -6.83 7.38
CA MET A 137 2.93 -8.20 7.04
C MET A 137 2.81 -8.40 5.52
N CYS A 138 2.24 -7.44 4.80
CA CYS A 138 2.19 -7.46 3.33
C CYS A 138 3.58 -7.54 2.72
N GLN A 139 4.52 -6.73 3.22
CA GLN A 139 5.90 -6.73 2.72
C GLN A 139 6.60 -8.07 2.97
N HIS A 140 6.47 -8.64 4.18
CA HIS A 140 7.07 -9.95 4.48
C HIS A 140 6.45 -11.07 3.64
N TYR A 141 5.14 -11.03 3.41
CA TYR A 141 4.47 -11.97 2.52
C TYR A 141 5.03 -11.87 1.12
N LEU A 142 5.02 -10.67 0.52
CA LEU A 142 5.54 -10.44 -0.83
C LEU A 142 7.00 -10.87 -0.98
N ASN A 143 7.88 -10.52 -0.03
CA ASN A 143 9.28 -10.91 -0.07
C ASN A 143 9.44 -12.43 -0.09
N THR A 144 8.61 -13.14 0.69
CA THR A 144 8.61 -14.60 0.74
C THR A 144 8.13 -15.22 -0.56
N ARG A 145 7.10 -14.62 -1.18
CA ARG A 145 6.54 -15.01 -2.48
C ARG A 145 7.54 -14.78 -3.62
N ASN A 146 8.26 -13.66 -3.60
CA ASN A 146 9.34 -13.33 -4.54
C ASN A 146 10.56 -14.24 -4.38
N ALA A 147 10.79 -14.80 -3.20
CA ALA A 147 11.81 -15.84 -2.97
C ALA A 147 11.39 -17.23 -3.50
N GLY A 148 10.32 -17.32 -4.30
CA GLY A 148 9.87 -18.55 -4.95
C GLY A 148 9.00 -19.45 -4.08
N SER A 149 8.61 -19.01 -2.88
CA SER A 149 7.72 -19.80 -2.02
C SER A 149 6.29 -19.69 -2.51
N ASP A 150 5.58 -20.82 -2.55
CA ASP A 150 4.14 -20.82 -2.82
C ASP A 150 3.34 -20.15 -1.67
N ARG A 151 2.02 -19.99 -1.85
CA ARG A 151 1.13 -19.38 -0.86
C ARG A 151 1.18 -20.10 0.49
N ALA A 152 1.24 -21.42 0.50
CA ALA A 152 1.22 -22.21 1.73
C ALA A 152 2.54 -22.08 2.49
N ALA A 153 3.67 -22.20 1.79
CA ALA A 153 5.01 -22.01 2.35
C ALA A 153 5.22 -20.58 2.87
N ALA A 154 4.73 -19.57 2.14
CA ALA A 154 4.79 -18.19 2.58
C ALA A 154 3.99 -17.95 3.87
N ARG A 155 2.75 -18.48 3.93
CA ARG A 155 1.94 -18.44 5.15
C ARG A 155 2.63 -19.13 6.33
N ALA A 156 3.20 -20.31 6.12
CA ALA A 156 3.90 -21.04 7.19
C ALA A 156 5.06 -20.22 7.78
N ARG A 157 5.87 -19.57 6.93
CA ARG A 157 6.97 -18.69 7.40
C ARG A 157 6.46 -17.48 8.18
N LEU A 158 5.36 -16.87 7.75
CA LEU A 158 4.76 -15.78 8.50
C LEU A 158 4.19 -16.26 9.85
N ILE A 159 3.53 -17.42 9.90
CA ILE A 159 3.04 -18.02 11.15
C ILE A 159 4.18 -18.22 12.14
N GLU A 160 5.31 -18.77 11.69
CA GLU A 160 6.50 -18.94 12.52
C GLU A 160 7.01 -17.58 13.05
N ARG A 161 7.20 -16.61 12.15
CA ARG A 161 7.72 -15.28 12.49
C ARG A 161 6.85 -14.57 13.54
N TYR A 162 5.55 -14.52 13.33
CA TYR A 162 4.62 -13.79 14.20
C TYR A 162 4.23 -14.61 15.44
N GLY A 163 4.25 -15.94 15.36
CA GLY A 163 4.06 -16.82 16.51
C GLY A 163 5.20 -16.74 17.53
N ALA A 164 6.45 -16.60 17.07
CA ALA A 164 7.62 -16.45 17.95
C ALA A 164 7.57 -15.18 18.83
N GLN A 165 6.87 -14.13 18.39
CA GLN A 165 6.67 -12.91 19.18
C GLN A 165 5.83 -13.14 20.45
N ARG A 166 4.97 -14.17 20.45
CA ARG A 166 4.15 -14.52 21.61
C ARG A 166 4.93 -15.25 22.69
N THR A 167 5.99 -15.98 22.32
CA THR A 167 6.78 -16.79 23.25
C THR A 167 7.96 -16.04 23.89
N GLY A 168 8.41 -14.94 23.27
CA GLY A 168 9.63 -14.20 23.64
C GLY A 168 9.62 -13.41 24.97
N GLU A 169 8.50 -13.36 25.71
CA GLU A 169 8.40 -12.66 27.01
C GLU A 169 8.39 -13.60 28.23
N THR A 170 8.58 -14.91 28.05
CA THR A 170 8.53 -15.88 29.16
C THR A 170 9.85 -15.99 29.94
N GLN A 171 10.71 -14.96 29.93
CA GLN A 171 11.94 -14.97 30.72
C GLN A 171 11.87 -13.89 31.80
N PRO A 172 11.92 -14.27 33.10
CA PRO A 172 11.74 -13.37 34.25
C PRO A 172 12.88 -12.36 34.42
#